data_AF-A0A3C1F4G4-F1
#
_entry.id   AF-A0A3C1F4G4-F1
#
_cell.length_a   1.000
_cell.length_b   1.000
_cell.length_c   1.000
_cell.angle_alpha   90.00
_cell.angle_beta   90.00
_cell.angle_gamma   90.00
#
_symmetry.space_group_name_H-M   'P 1'
#
loop_
_entity.id
_entity.type
_entity.pdbx_description
1 polymer ?
#
loop_
_entity_poly.entity_id
_entity_poly.type
_entity_poly.pdbx_seq_one_letter_code
_entity_poly.pdbx_strand_id
1 'polypeptide(L)'
;MDFAVRVKGIHDDDPNTATWVLVVNGDRLLIAHDDKTLHWHPLKDCTFAKAATPDHPRPVVAVQPRSARPKLVTPNRVQRRAIERNGG
;
A
#
# COMPACT_ATOMS: atom_id res chain seq x y z
N MET A 1 11.29 3.86 5.21
CA MET A 1 10.83 4.56 6.43
C MET A 1 10.51 5.95 6.00
N ASP A 2 9.26 6.35 6.15
CA ASP A 2 8.79 7.62 5.60
C ASP A 2 8.99 8.68 6.67
N PHE A 3 9.49 9.85 6.28
CA PHE A 3 9.72 10.96 7.20
C PHE A 3 9.47 12.29 6.51
N ALA A 4 9.11 13.27 7.32
CA ALA A 4 8.85 14.64 6.93
C ALA A 4 9.96 15.56 7.45
N VAL A 5 10.29 16.56 6.64
CA VAL A 5 11.31 17.57 6.94
C VAL A 5 10.73 18.96 6.76
N ARG A 6 11.31 19.92 7.49
CA ARG A 6 11.19 21.35 7.22
C ARG A 6 12.37 21.77 6.37
N VAL A 7 12.09 22.52 5.32
CA VAL A 7 13.15 23.05 4.44
C VAL A 7 13.29 24.55 4.68
N LYS A 8 14.53 24.99 4.92
CA LYS A 8 14.87 26.40 5.13
C LYS A 8 14.42 27.25 3.95
N GLY A 9 13.78 28.38 4.23
CA GLY A 9 13.26 29.32 3.23
C GLY A 9 11.95 28.89 2.58
N ILE A 10 11.41 27.71 2.89
CA ILE A 10 10.09 27.25 2.44
C ILE A 10 9.11 27.16 3.61
N HIS A 11 9.58 26.65 4.74
CA HIS A 11 8.77 26.44 5.95
C HIS A 11 9.07 27.46 7.05
N ASP A 12 9.73 28.57 6.71
CA ASP A 12 10.14 29.59 7.68
C ASP A 12 8.93 30.39 8.21
N ASP A 13 7.92 30.59 7.36
CA ASP A 13 6.70 31.36 7.68
C ASP A 13 5.73 30.59 8.60
N ASP A 14 5.72 29.26 8.53
CA ASP A 14 4.93 28.40 9.43
C ASP A 14 5.76 27.21 9.93
N PRO A 15 6.35 27.31 11.14
CA PRO A 15 7.18 26.24 11.69
C PRO A 15 6.40 24.97 12.03
N ASN A 16 5.07 24.97 11.97
CA ASN A 16 4.27 23.75 12.16
C ASN A 16 4.05 22.97 10.87
N THR A 17 4.38 23.54 9.72
CA THR A 17 4.33 22.85 8.44
C THR A 17 5.59 22.03 8.19
N ALA A 18 5.45 20.90 7.51
CA ALA A 18 6.55 20.06 7.07
C ALA A 18 6.11 19.24 5.85
N THR A 19 7.05 18.86 4.99
CA THR A 19 6.76 18.06 3.80
C THR A 19 7.36 16.66 3.93
N TRP A 20 6.61 15.66 3.49
CA TRP A 20 7.11 14.29 3.38
C TRP A 20 8.17 14.17 2.28
N VAL A 21 9.26 13.50 2.62
CA VAL A 21 10.34 13.18 1.68
C VAL A 21 9.90 12.03 0.79
N LEU A 22 10.05 12.21 -0.52
CA LEU A 22 9.72 11.17 -1.51
C LEU A 22 10.91 10.25 -1.78
N VAL A 23 12.10 10.83 -1.93
CA VAL A 23 13.32 10.09 -2.28
C VAL A 23 14.51 10.69 -1.55
N VAL A 24 15.44 9.84 -1.11
CA VAL A 24 16.75 10.22 -0.58
C VAL A 24 17.82 9.77 -1.57
N ASN A 25 18.70 10.67 -1.98
CA ASN A 25 19.86 10.36 -2.82
C ASN A 25 21.10 11.07 -2.30
N GLY A 26 21.99 10.33 -1.63
CA GLY A 26 23.18 10.88 -1.01
C GLY A 26 22.85 11.97 0.01
N ASP A 27 23.27 13.20 -0.30
CA ASP A 27 23.07 14.39 0.52
C ASP A 27 21.85 15.23 0.09
N ARG A 28 20.95 14.69 -0.73
CA ARG A 28 19.76 15.41 -1.23
C ARG A 28 18.46 14.66 -0.96
N LEU A 29 17.41 15.44 -0.74
CA LEU A 29 16.04 14.98 -0.52
C LEU A 29 15.13 15.49 -1.64
N LEU A 30 14.32 14.61 -2.24
CA LEU A 30 13.31 14.99 -3.21
C LEU A 30 11.99 15.27 -2.50
N ILE A 31 11.43 16.44 -2.74
CA ILE A 31 10.26 16.96 -2.04
C ILE A 31 9.27 17.49 -3.09
N ALA A 32 7.98 17.21 -2.90
CA ALA A 32 6.90 17.80 -3.68
C ALA A 32 6.46 19.13 -3.08
N HIS A 33 6.45 20.19 -3.87
CA HIS A 33 6.00 21.52 -3.47
C HIS A 33 4.51 21.71 -3.77
N ASP A 34 3.90 22.72 -3.16
CA ASP A 34 2.47 23.03 -3.32
C ASP A 34 2.10 23.44 -4.76
N ASP A 35 3.08 23.93 -5.51
CA ASP A 35 2.97 24.23 -6.95
C ASP A 35 2.96 22.97 -7.84
N LYS A 36 2.91 21.78 -7.23
CA LYS A 36 2.92 20.45 -7.87
C LYS A 36 4.22 20.14 -8.61
N THR A 37 5.30 20.85 -8.31
CA THR A 37 6.62 20.54 -8.83
C THR A 37 7.44 19.71 -7.83
N LEU A 38 8.53 19.13 -8.32
CA LEU A 38 9.44 18.32 -7.53
C LEU A 38 10.81 18.98 -7.47
N HIS A 39 11.33 19.18 -6.27
CA HIS A 39 12.61 19.84 -6.05
C HIS A 39 13.54 18.99 -5.20
N TRP A 40 14.81 18.95 -5.61
CA TRP A 40 15.89 18.41 -4.79
C TRP A 40 16.41 19.48 -3.85
N HIS A 41 16.44 19.16 -2.56
CA HIS A 41 16.96 20.02 -1.50
C HIS A 41 18.17 19.38 -0.82
N PRO A 42 19.24 20.14 -0.55
CA PRO A 42 20.36 19.64 0.24
C PRO A 42 19.92 19.28 1.66
N LEU A 43 20.42 18.16 2.19
CA LEU A 43 20.10 17.69 3.53
C LEU A 43 20.46 18.71 4.61
N LYS A 44 21.54 19.47 4.41
CA LYS A 44 21.98 20.56 5.32
C LYS A 44 20.96 21.68 5.48
N ASP A 45 20.07 21.85 4.50
CA ASP A 45 19.02 22.88 4.49
C ASP A 45 17.69 22.31 5.00
N CYS A 46 17.67 21.03 5.40
CA CYS A 46 16.50 20.32 5.88
C CYS A 46 16.62 19.98 7.37
N THR A 47 15.55 20.20 8.12
CA THR A 47 15.44 19.81 9.54
C THR A 47 14.37 18.74 9.69
N PHE A 48 14.71 17.66 10.38
CA PHE A 48 13.76 16.58 10.65
C PHE A 48 12.55 17.10 11.46
N ALA A 49 11.33 16.77 11.01
CA ALA A 49 10.10 17.18 11.68
C ALA A 49 9.37 15.99 12.30
N LYS A 50 9.19 14.92 11.53
CA LYS A 50 8.42 13.74 11.95
C LYS A 50 8.85 12.52 11.16
N ALA A 51 8.83 11.34 11.78
CA ALA A 51 8.83 10.07 11.06
C ALA A 51 7.44 9.45 11.14
N ALA A 52 7.01 8.76 10.09
CA ALA A 52 5.89 7.85 10.21
C ALA A 52 6.29 6.77 11.22
N THR A 53 5.51 6.65 12.30
CA THR A 53 5.53 5.45 13.12
C THR A 53 5.22 4.26 12.21
N PRO A 54 5.92 3.11 12.37
CA PRO A 54 5.55 1.89 11.66
C PRO A 54 4.23 1.38 12.25
N ASP A 55 3.13 2.08 11.95
CA ASP A 55 1.80 1.73 12.42
C ASP A 55 1.29 0.56 11.58
N HIS A 56 1.42 -0.60 12.21
CA HIS A 56 0.93 -1.92 11.82
C HIS A 56 1.68 -2.57 10.65
N PRO A 57 2.47 -3.64 10.88
CA PRO A 57 2.88 -4.51 9.78
C PRO A 57 1.63 -5.00 9.07
N ARG A 58 1.45 -4.64 7.79
CA ARG A 58 0.35 -5.18 6.97
C ARG A 58 0.54 -6.69 6.92
N PRO A 59 -0.39 -7.51 7.44
CA PRO A 59 -0.26 -8.95 7.35
C PRO A 59 -0.28 -9.33 5.87
N VAL A 60 0.85 -9.86 5.39
CA VAL A 60 0.94 -10.47 4.07
C VAL A 60 0.17 -11.79 4.16
N VAL A 61 -1.12 -11.75 3.81
CA VAL A 61 -1.89 -12.96 3.65
C VAL A 61 -1.43 -13.61 2.36
N ALA A 62 -0.82 -14.78 2.45
CA ALA A 62 -0.61 -15.64 1.29
C ALA A 62 -1.99 -15.96 0.71
N VAL A 63 -2.37 -15.27 -0.37
CA VAL A 63 -3.57 -15.60 -1.13
C VAL A 63 -3.27 -16.93 -1.80
N GLN A 64 -3.71 -18.04 -1.18
CA GLN A 64 -3.82 -19.28 -1.93
C GLN A 64 -4.72 -18.97 -3.14
N PRO A 65 -4.28 -19.24 -4.39
CA PRO A 65 -5.18 -19.17 -5.52
C PRO A 65 -6.35 -20.06 -5.16
N ARG A 66 -7.55 -19.46 -5.10
CA ARG A 66 -8.80 -20.10 -4.69
C ARG A 66 -8.98 -21.30 -5.58
N SER A 67 -8.46 -22.45 -5.13
CA SER A 67 -8.50 -23.69 -5.87
C SER A 67 -9.97 -23.95 -6.06
N ALA A 68 -10.37 -24.05 -7.33
CA ALA A 68 -11.75 -24.15 -7.75
C ALA A 68 -12.50 -25.07 -6.79
N ARG A 69 -13.45 -24.52 -6.02
CA ARG A 69 -14.33 -25.34 -5.19
C ARG A 69 -14.87 -26.45 -6.12
N PRO A 70 -14.72 -27.73 -5.78
CA PRO A 70 -15.40 -28.76 -6.54
C PRO A 70 -16.88 -28.42 -6.48
N LYS A 71 -17.43 -28.06 -7.64
CA LYS A 71 -18.86 -27.79 -7.79
C LYS A 71 -19.53 -29.10 -7.44
N LEU A 72 -20.21 -29.15 -6.29
CA LEU A 72 -21.02 -30.32 -5.94
C LEU A 72 -22.07 -30.46 -7.05
N VAL A 73 -21.88 -31.41 -7.95
CA VAL A 73 -22.81 -31.65 -9.05
C VAL A 73 -24.00 -32.38 -8.47
N THR A 74 -25.06 -31.65 -8.15
CA THR A 74 -26.34 -32.26 -7.79
C THR A 74 -26.91 -32.89 -9.06
N PRO A 75 -27.11 -34.22 -9.12
CA PRO A 75 -27.66 -34.85 -10.30
C PRO A 75 -29.09 -34.37 -10.55
N ASN A 76 -29.38 -34.01 -11.80
CA ASN A 76 -30.68 -33.48 -12.18
C ASN A 76 -31.73 -34.61 -12.12
N ARG A 77 -32.99 -34.26 -11.81
CA ARG A 77 -34.08 -35.19 -11.42
C ARG A 77 -34.34 -36.34 -12.41
N VAL A 78 -33.89 -36.20 -13.66
CA VAL A 78 -33.97 -37.22 -14.73
C VAL A 78 -33.01 -38.40 -14.47
N GLN A 79 -31.82 -38.17 -13.91
CA GLN A 79 -30.84 -39.23 -13.63
C GLN A 79 -31.24 -40.14 -12.46
N ARG A 80 -32.12 -39.68 -11.57
CA ARG A 80 -32.59 -40.48 -10.42
C ARG A 80 -33.41 -41.70 -10.84
N ARG A 81 -34.21 -41.58 -11.91
CA ARG A 81 -35.08 -42.67 -12.39
C ARG A 81 -34.34 -43.80 -13.12
N ALA A 82 -33.13 -43.54 -13.63
CA ALA A 82 -32.33 -44.56 -14.30
C ALA A 82 -31.67 -45.52 -13.30
N ILE A 83 -31.34 -45.04 -12.10
CA ILE A 83 -30.67 -45.83 -11.06
C ILE A 83 -31.65 -46.80 -10.39
N GLU A 84 -32.90 -46.38 -10.16
CA GLU A 84 -33.94 -47.23 -9.56
C GLU A 84 -34.41 -48.39 -10.46
N ARG A 85 -34.20 -48.31 -11.79
CA ARG A 85 -34.64 -49.36 -12.73
C ARG A 85 -33.63 -50.49 -12.96
N ASN A 86 -32.35 -50.29 -12.64
CA ASN A 86 -31.29 -51.27 -12.91
C ASN A 86 -30.69 -51.89 -11.63
N GLY A 87 -31.33 -51.69 -10.47
CA GLY A 87 -30.86 -52.19 -9.17
C GLY A 87 -31.92 -52.97 -8.39
N GLY A 88 -32.80 -53.69 -9.09
CA GLY A 88 -33.78 -54.63 -8.53
C GLY A 88 -33.63 -56.00 -9.13
#